data_AF-A0A6C0BET7-F1
#
_entry.id   AF-A0A6C0BET7-F1
#
_cell.length_a   1.000
_cell.length_b   1.000
_cell.length_c   1.000
_cell.angle_alpha   90.00
_cell.angle_beta   90.00
_cell.angle_gamma   90.00
#
_symmetry.space_group_name_H-M   'P 1'
#
loop_
_entity.id
_entity.type
_entity.pdbx_description
1 polymer ?
#
loop_
_entity_poly.entity_id
_entity_poly.type
_entity_poly.pdbx_seq_one_letter_code
_entity_poly.pdbx_strand_id
1 'polypeptide(L)'
;MSLNKEYIKDLSSDNKSYGKYDNGNYDNNNEFKFNRFNKRQEVNVTAVLEDNKIPISCSINTDVIDITGYDIKPVFSERVDMPRFSLGFHHWIHASKSKTEENFKKFDKKKKVYQVVNGYERYVDNYDKSIGIISQKYEKNILSRAFYKLWEILCYYDLIDTSQTNFVSAHLAEGPGSFVQATIVFRQLYSKNIKNDSYHAITIHGDKNDEQEEDVPNKFFEHPNLKIHKTYNKSISRSSETKDDGDLTSTKTIKNFKKELNVKVDLVTGDGGFEWNNENIQEQECALLIYSQIITALQIQKKGGSFVLKMFEMFTKISCKFIIILKYFYETVHIVKPLTSRDSNSERYIVCKNFKFDEKHKIHTHIDQMLDILDLKNNFMTDIYPDIDLPQKLILEILTINLDLSNLQFSVINKMIEYIEGSDYYGDKYNDFRDRQIRLTDYWVSIFMSEQNKNIENAKKIIAISEKMYSNKLEKTSKFITSNNLINLKKYILLKSETNTKVLDTKVSDKKILPKKPRKTKL
;
A
#
# COMPACT_ATOMS: atom_id res chain seq x y z
N MET A 1 35.94 -7.88 -27.10
CA MET A 1 37.38 -8.06 -26.82
C MET A 1 37.54 -8.29 -25.33
N SER A 2 38.54 -9.09 -24.99
CA SER A 2 38.70 -9.97 -23.82
C SER A 2 39.09 -9.30 -22.49
N LEU A 3 38.98 -10.11 -21.43
CA LEU A 3 39.52 -10.03 -20.04
C LEU A 3 38.51 -9.47 -19.01
N ASN A 4 38.19 -10.12 -17.87
CA ASN A 4 38.80 -11.27 -17.20
C ASN A 4 37.75 -12.04 -16.37
N LYS A 5 37.83 -13.38 -16.43
CA LYS A 5 37.13 -14.36 -15.59
C LYS A 5 38.09 -14.82 -14.50
N GLU A 6 37.78 -14.51 -13.24
CA GLU A 6 38.34 -15.22 -12.07
C GLU A 6 37.56 -14.76 -10.84
N TYR A 7 36.55 -15.52 -10.40
CA TYR A 7 36.01 -15.55 -9.03
C TYR A 7 34.84 -16.56 -8.97
N ILE A 8 35.10 -17.83 -9.32
CA ILE A 8 34.25 -18.96 -8.93
C ILE A 8 35.16 -20.16 -8.69
N LYS A 9 35.60 -20.32 -7.44
CA LYS A 9 36.03 -21.59 -6.83
C LYS A 9 36.08 -21.38 -5.32
N ASP A 10 35.35 -22.23 -4.61
CA ASP A 10 35.43 -22.54 -3.16
C ASP A 10 34.08 -22.44 -2.44
N LEU A 11 33.19 -23.38 -2.77
CA LEU A 11 32.12 -23.85 -1.89
C LEU A 11 32.00 -25.37 -2.04
N SER A 12 33.04 -26.11 -1.64
CA SER A 12 32.95 -27.57 -1.47
C SER A 12 34.06 -28.12 -0.56
N SER A 13 34.11 -27.67 0.69
CA SER A 13 34.72 -28.43 1.80
C SER A 13 34.59 -27.60 3.07
N ASP A 14 33.77 -28.04 4.01
CA ASP A 14 34.13 -28.09 5.45
C ASP A 14 32.94 -28.61 6.26
N ASN A 15 32.76 -29.93 6.18
CA ASN A 15 32.19 -30.70 7.28
C ASN A 15 33.32 -30.99 8.25
N LYS A 16 33.34 -30.33 9.43
CA LYS A 16 34.01 -30.88 10.64
C LYS A 16 33.53 -30.23 11.94
N SER A 17 32.92 -31.10 12.74
CA SER A 17 32.91 -31.22 14.20
C SER A 17 32.67 -29.99 15.09
N TYR A 18 31.54 -30.02 15.80
CA TYR A 18 31.47 -29.48 17.16
C TYR A 18 30.77 -30.49 18.10
N GLY A 19 31.46 -30.81 19.21
CA GLY A 19 30.86 -30.99 20.53
C GLY A 19 30.26 -32.35 20.89
N LYS A 20 31.06 -33.20 21.53
CA LYS A 20 30.62 -34.30 22.41
C LYS A 20 29.73 -33.76 23.52
N TYR A 21 28.59 -34.41 23.78
CA TYR A 21 27.91 -34.37 25.07
C TYR A 21 27.68 -35.80 25.57
N ASP A 22 28.02 -36.01 26.83
CA ASP A 22 28.05 -37.27 27.56
C ASP A 22 26.68 -37.95 27.66
N ASN A 23 26.72 -39.28 27.55
CA ASN A 23 25.65 -40.19 27.92
C ASN A 23 25.62 -40.36 29.44
N GLY A 24 24.45 -40.17 30.05
CA GLY A 24 24.21 -40.46 31.46
C GLY A 24 22.79 -40.97 31.70
N ASN A 25 22.68 -42.30 31.72
CA ASN A 25 21.73 -43.17 32.42
C ASN A 25 20.20 -42.97 32.33
N TYR A 26 19.60 -44.04 31.81
CA TYR A 26 18.23 -44.51 32.01
C TYR A 26 17.85 -44.59 33.49
N ASP A 27 16.59 -44.23 33.79
CA ASP A 27 15.78 -45.05 34.71
C ASP A 27 14.30 -45.05 34.27
N ASN A 28 13.76 -46.25 34.10
CA ASN A 28 12.37 -46.54 33.78
C ASN A 28 11.58 -46.65 35.09
N ASN A 29 10.40 -46.01 35.14
CA ASN A 29 9.12 -46.61 35.58
C ASN A 29 8.15 -45.54 36.07
N ASN A 30 7.13 -45.26 35.26
CA ASN A 30 5.72 -45.24 35.69
C ASN A 30 4.83 -45.03 34.46
N GLU A 31 4.24 -46.13 33.99
CA GLU A 31 3.02 -46.09 33.17
C GLU A 31 1.85 -45.58 34.03
N PHE A 32 1.01 -44.69 33.48
CA PHE A 32 -0.40 -44.99 33.15
C PHE A 32 -1.17 -43.71 32.73
N LYS A 33 -1.53 -43.68 31.43
CA LYS A 33 -2.76 -43.14 30.79
C LYS A 33 -3.23 -41.69 31.08
N PHE A 34 -3.28 -40.82 30.06
CA PHE A 34 -4.41 -40.69 29.11
C PHE A 34 -4.24 -39.49 28.13
N ASN A 35 -4.69 -39.71 26.89
CA ASN A 35 -5.22 -38.76 25.89
C ASN A 35 -4.30 -37.89 25.00
N ARG A 36 -4.17 -38.40 23.75
CA ARG A 36 -4.34 -37.70 22.46
C ARG A 36 -4.40 -36.16 22.51
N PHE A 37 -3.28 -35.52 22.17
CA PHE A 37 -3.30 -34.20 21.52
C PHE A 37 -2.68 -34.30 20.14
N ASN A 38 -3.53 -34.10 19.13
CA ASN A 38 -3.14 -33.80 17.77
C ASN A 38 -2.21 -32.58 17.79
N LYS A 39 -0.93 -32.78 17.42
CA LYS A 39 -0.03 -31.70 17.02
C LYS A 39 -0.62 -31.01 15.78
N ARG A 40 -1.49 -30.02 15.99
CA ARG A 40 -1.62 -28.91 15.04
C ARG A 40 -0.30 -28.15 15.13
N GLN A 41 0.43 -28.05 14.03
CA GLN A 41 1.45 -27.02 13.88
C GLN A 41 0.74 -25.67 14.01
N GLU A 42 0.69 -25.14 15.24
CA GLU A 42 0.40 -23.74 15.45
C GLU A 42 1.58 -22.95 14.88
N VAL A 43 1.37 -22.44 13.66
CA VAL A 43 2.23 -21.43 13.07
C VAL A 43 2.24 -20.24 14.03
N ASN A 44 3.38 -19.99 14.67
CA ASN A 44 3.56 -18.94 15.65
C ASN A 44 3.33 -17.59 14.96
N VAL A 45 2.18 -16.94 15.23
CA VAL A 45 1.71 -15.72 14.56
C VAL A 45 2.73 -14.58 14.69
N THR A 46 3.48 -14.58 15.79
CA THR A 46 4.59 -13.66 16.06
C THR A 46 5.71 -13.77 15.02
N ALA A 47 6.08 -14.99 14.59
CA ALA A 47 7.15 -15.21 13.61
C ALA A 47 6.73 -14.86 12.17
N VAL A 48 5.43 -14.96 11.84
CA VAL A 48 4.87 -14.59 10.52
C VAL A 48 4.74 -13.08 10.37
N LEU A 49 4.39 -12.38 11.46
CA LEU A 49 4.41 -10.92 11.52
C LEU A 49 5.83 -10.35 11.52
N GLU A 50 6.82 -11.10 12.02
CA GLU A 50 8.16 -10.59 12.17
C GLU A 50 8.86 -10.38 10.83
N ASP A 51 8.82 -11.27 9.85
CA ASP A 51 9.59 -11.03 8.60
C ASP A 51 8.78 -10.39 7.46
N ASN A 52 7.44 -10.41 7.48
CA ASN A 52 6.55 -9.81 6.47
C ASN A 52 7.04 -9.92 5.00
N LYS A 53 7.54 -11.10 4.60
CA LYS A 53 8.13 -11.35 3.26
C LYS A 53 7.10 -11.51 2.13
N ILE A 54 5.82 -11.58 2.48
CA ILE A 54 4.71 -11.78 1.56
C ILE A 54 3.83 -10.53 1.66
N PRO A 55 3.60 -9.77 0.57
CA PRO A 55 2.72 -8.61 0.59
C PRO A 55 1.29 -9.07 0.93
N ILE A 56 0.47 -8.20 1.51
CA ILE A 56 -0.96 -8.51 1.68
C ILE A 56 -1.66 -8.20 0.38
N SER A 57 -2.26 -9.21 -0.25
CA SER A 57 -2.96 -9.08 -1.53
C SER A 57 -4.22 -9.92 -1.60
N CYS A 58 -5.24 -9.36 -2.25
CA CYS A 58 -6.55 -9.97 -2.44
C CYS A 58 -7.04 -9.66 -3.85
N SER A 59 -7.40 -10.69 -4.63
CA SER A 59 -8.19 -10.54 -5.84
C SER A 59 -9.68 -10.42 -5.48
N ILE A 60 -10.35 -9.41 -6.03
CA ILE A 60 -11.78 -9.17 -5.82
C ILE A 60 -12.58 -10.01 -6.80
N ASN A 61 -13.29 -11.01 -6.26
CA ASN A 61 -14.03 -12.00 -7.04
C ASN A 61 -15.55 -11.81 -6.93
N THR A 62 -16.04 -10.74 -6.29
CA THR A 62 -17.47 -10.39 -6.35
C THR A 62 -17.99 -10.30 -7.79
N ASP A 63 -19.24 -10.66 -7.98
CA ASP A 63 -19.89 -10.59 -9.29
C ASP A 63 -19.93 -9.15 -9.79
N VAL A 64 -19.80 -9.00 -11.11
CA VAL A 64 -19.84 -7.69 -11.77
C VAL A 64 -21.29 -7.19 -11.77
N ILE A 65 -21.51 -6.00 -11.22
CA ILE A 65 -22.79 -5.29 -11.30
C ILE A 65 -22.73 -4.34 -12.49
N ASP A 66 -23.73 -4.40 -13.37
CA ASP A 66 -23.89 -3.43 -14.45
C ASP A 66 -24.41 -2.10 -13.90
N ILE A 67 -23.49 -1.15 -13.70
CA ILE A 67 -23.82 0.15 -13.14
C ILE A 67 -24.60 1.05 -14.10
N THR A 68 -24.68 0.71 -15.40
CA THR A 68 -25.40 1.53 -16.41
C THR A 68 -26.91 1.43 -16.30
N GLY A 69 -27.42 0.40 -15.61
CA GLY A 69 -28.85 0.25 -15.31
C GLY A 69 -29.32 1.05 -14.09
N TYR A 70 -28.44 1.84 -13.46
CA TYR A 70 -28.74 2.57 -12.23
C TYR A 70 -28.52 4.07 -12.42
N ASP A 71 -29.38 4.87 -11.80
CA ASP A 71 -29.23 6.32 -11.80
C ASP A 71 -27.99 6.73 -11.00
N ILE A 72 -27.21 7.63 -11.58
CA ILE A 72 -26.09 8.27 -10.90
C ILE A 72 -26.66 9.33 -9.93
N LYS A 73 -26.65 9.03 -8.63
CA LYS A 73 -27.23 9.88 -7.57
C LYS A 73 -26.20 10.10 -6.45
N PRO A 74 -25.24 11.04 -6.64
CA PRO A 74 -24.22 11.29 -5.64
C PRO A 74 -24.82 11.84 -4.35
N VAL A 75 -24.37 11.32 -3.21
CA VAL A 75 -24.80 11.76 -1.88
C VAL A 75 -23.63 12.43 -1.19
N PHE A 76 -23.76 13.73 -0.97
CA PHE A 76 -22.82 14.54 -0.20
C PHE A 76 -23.35 14.82 1.19
N SER A 77 -22.46 14.87 2.18
CA SER A 77 -22.78 15.10 3.58
C SER A 77 -21.81 16.12 4.18
N GLU A 78 -22.32 17.08 4.96
CA GLU A 78 -21.50 17.97 5.79
C GLU A 78 -20.71 17.21 6.87
N ARG A 79 -21.17 16.02 7.24
CA ARG A 79 -20.53 15.14 8.22
C ARG A 79 -19.80 14.00 7.55
N VAL A 80 -18.65 13.63 8.10
CA VAL A 80 -17.89 12.44 7.70
C VAL A 80 -18.74 11.16 7.80
N ASP A 81 -18.66 10.29 6.80
CA ASP A 81 -19.27 8.95 6.87
C ASP A 81 -18.47 8.09 7.85
N MET A 82 -19.13 7.57 8.88
CA MET A 82 -18.45 6.84 9.94
C MET A 82 -17.98 5.45 9.46
N PRO A 83 -16.76 5.02 9.85
CA PRO A 83 -16.28 3.67 9.60
C PRO A 83 -17.24 2.58 10.11
N ARG A 84 -17.45 1.53 9.31
CA ARG A 84 -18.42 0.46 9.61
C ARG A 84 -17.73 -0.78 10.16
N PHE A 85 -18.24 -1.31 11.29
CA PHE A 85 -17.82 -2.62 11.82
C PHE A 85 -18.03 -3.75 10.81
N SER A 86 -19.10 -3.69 10.00
CA SER A 86 -19.37 -4.69 8.95
C SER A 86 -18.28 -4.74 7.88
N LEU A 87 -17.44 -3.72 7.79
CA LEU A 87 -16.29 -3.63 6.89
C LEU A 87 -14.96 -3.80 7.64
N GLY A 88 -14.97 -4.27 8.90
CA GLY A 88 -13.77 -4.61 9.65
C GLY A 88 -13.19 -3.50 10.52
N PHE A 89 -13.89 -2.36 10.65
CA PHE A 89 -13.46 -1.29 11.53
C PHE A 89 -13.46 -1.72 13.01
N HIS A 90 -12.47 -1.27 13.78
CA HIS A 90 -12.47 -1.33 15.24
C HIS A 90 -11.81 -0.06 15.82
N HIS A 91 -12.38 0.54 16.87
CA HIS A 91 -11.92 1.83 17.39
C HIS A 91 -10.45 1.83 17.87
N TRP A 92 -9.91 0.67 18.26
CA TRP A 92 -8.51 0.56 18.69
C TRP A 92 -7.50 0.98 17.62
N ILE A 93 -7.78 0.78 16.33
CA ILE A 93 -6.85 1.23 15.27
C ILE A 93 -6.74 2.76 15.25
N HIS A 94 -7.87 3.45 15.32
CA HIS A 94 -7.92 4.92 15.35
C HIS A 94 -7.31 5.47 16.65
N ALA A 95 -7.56 4.81 17.78
CA ALA A 95 -6.93 5.18 19.05
C ALA A 95 -5.40 5.06 19.00
N SER A 96 -4.86 3.97 18.44
CA SER A 96 -3.40 3.81 18.25
C SER A 96 -2.84 4.82 17.25
N LYS A 97 -3.53 5.10 16.13
CA LYS A 97 -3.15 6.16 15.18
C LYS A 97 -3.07 7.53 15.86
N SER A 98 -4.06 7.89 16.68
CA SER A 98 -4.02 9.18 17.40
C SER A 98 -2.85 9.27 18.39
N LYS A 99 -2.43 8.16 19.01
CA LYS A 99 -1.22 8.13 19.86
C LYS A 99 0.08 8.38 19.09
N THR A 100 0.09 8.15 17.77
CA THR A 100 1.27 8.46 16.95
C THR A 100 1.54 9.95 16.90
N GLU A 101 0.50 10.80 16.92
CA GLU A 101 0.71 12.24 16.90
C GLU A 101 1.51 12.71 18.10
N GLU A 102 1.14 12.29 19.31
CA GLU A 102 1.86 12.68 20.52
C GLU A 102 3.29 12.11 20.56
N ASN A 103 3.46 10.84 20.21
CA ASN A 103 4.74 10.17 20.36
C ASN A 103 5.72 10.45 19.22
N PHE A 104 5.22 10.64 18.00
CA PHE A 104 6.05 10.81 16.81
C PHE A 104 6.41 12.28 16.59
N LYS A 105 5.53 13.25 16.96
CA LYS A 105 5.85 14.70 16.90
C LYS A 105 7.06 15.07 17.77
N LYS A 106 7.37 14.29 18.83
CA LYS A 106 8.61 14.43 19.65
C LYS A 106 9.90 14.34 18.82
N PHE A 107 9.82 13.69 17.66
CA PHE A 107 10.91 13.49 16.70
C PHE A 107 10.79 14.39 15.47
N ASP A 108 9.92 15.40 15.48
CA ASP A 108 9.91 16.40 14.43
C ASP A 108 11.27 17.12 14.39
N LYS A 109 11.84 17.21 13.18
CA LYS A 109 13.21 17.72 12.93
C LYS A 109 14.33 16.91 13.60
N LYS A 110 14.06 15.71 14.12
CA LYS A 110 15.05 14.78 14.67
C LYS A 110 15.08 13.48 13.88
N LYS A 111 16.08 12.63 14.16
CA LYS A 111 16.11 11.25 13.64
C LYS A 111 14.87 10.51 14.16
N LYS A 112 14.07 9.96 13.24
CA LYS A 112 12.87 9.18 13.56
C LYS A 112 13.27 7.76 13.95
N VAL A 113 13.81 7.59 15.15
CA VAL A 113 14.39 6.33 15.66
C VAL A 113 13.45 5.13 15.57
N TYR A 114 12.14 5.35 15.71
CA TYR A 114 11.11 4.32 15.60
C TYR A 114 10.96 3.72 14.19
N GLN A 115 11.53 4.34 13.15
CA GLN A 115 11.49 3.79 11.79
C GLN A 115 12.26 2.48 11.65
N VAL A 116 13.20 2.19 12.57
CA VAL A 116 13.92 0.90 12.61
C VAL A 116 12.95 -0.28 12.79
N VAL A 117 11.78 -0.07 13.40
CA VAL A 117 10.75 -1.09 13.59
C VAL A 117 10.12 -1.54 12.27
N ASN A 118 10.10 -0.69 11.25
CA ASN A 118 9.61 -1.08 9.91
C ASN A 118 10.56 -2.08 9.26
N GLY A 119 10.01 -3.08 8.56
CA GLY A 119 10.83 -4.10 7.89
C GLY A 119 11.59 -3.57 6.67
N TYR A 120 10.92 -2.73 5.88
CA TYR A 120 11.46 -2.19 4.63
C TYR A 120 11.60 -0.67 4.73
N GLU A 121 12.82 -0.20 4.86
CA GLU A 121 13.20 1.21 4.77
C GLU A 121 14.15 1.44 3.60
N ARG A 122 14.14 2.65 3.04
CA ARG A 122 14.99 3.01 1.89
C ARG A 122 16.47 2.93 2.25
N TYR A 123 16.80 3.38 3.46
CA TYR A 123 18.16 3.39 3.99
C TYR A 123 18.15 2.69 5.35
N VAL A 124 19.19 1.91 5.60
CA VAL A 124 19.42 1.22 6.86
C VAL A 124 20.72 1.77 7.44
N ASP A 125 20.71 2.13 8.71
CA ASP A 125 21.86 2.73 9.38
C ASP A 125 23.09 1.83 9.28
N ASN A 126 24.27 2.41 8.97
CA ASN A 126 25.53 1.67 8.84
C ASN A 126 25.43 0.43 7.92
N TYR A 127 24.63 0.51 6.84
CA TYR A 127 24.52 -0.57 5.86
C TYR A 127 24.60 -0.01 4.44
N ASP A 128 25.67 -0.38 3.74
CA ASP A 128 26.03 0.10 2.39
C ASP A 128 25.22 -0.58 1.27
N LYS A 129 24.44 -1.60 1.59
CA LYS A 129 23.61 -2.38 0.66
C LYS A 129 22.11 -2.17 0.89
N SER A 130 21.72 -1.02 1.42
CA SER A 130 20.30 -0.65 1.54
C SER A 130 19.60 -0.57 0.18
N ILE A 131 18.26 -0.73 0.16
CA ILE A 131 17.43 -0.66 -1.06
C ILE A 131 17.80 0.58 -1.89
N GLY A 132 17.87 1.74 -1.23
CA GLY A 132 18.13 3.02 -1.84
C GLY A 132 19.56 3.25 -2.32
N ILE A 133 20.53 2.45 -1.86
CA ILE A 133 21.91 2.48 -2.39
C ILE A 133 22.02 1.55 -3.58
N ILE A 134 21.52 0.32 -3.46
CA ILE A 134 21.58 -0.67 -4.56
C ILE A 134 20.83 -0.18 -5.80
N SER A 135 19.70 0.49 -5.62
CA SER A 135 18.91 1.03 -6.73
C SER A 135 19.62 2.14 -7.51
N GLN A 136 20.67 2.78 -6.96
CA GLN A 136 21.44 3.82 -7.65
C GLN A 136 22.20 3.31 -8.87
N LYS A 137 22.41 1.99 -8.96
CA LYS A 137 22.96 1.35 -10.17
C LYS A 137 22.02 1.49 -11.39
N TYR A 138 20.75 1.77 -11.15
CA TYR A 138 19.72 1.95 -12.16
C TYR A 138 19.28 3.41 -12.30
N GLU A 139 19.05 4.08 -11.17
CA GLU A 139 18.64 5.49 -11.13
C GLU A 139 19.26 6.16 -9.91
N LYS A 140 20.16 7.12 -10.14
CA LYS A 140 20.93 7.78 -9.08
C LYS A 140 20.05 8.60 -8.14
N ASN A 141 19.03 9.26 -8.69
CA ASN A 141 18.24 10.28 -7.98
C ASN A 141 16.78 9.85 -7.78
N ILE A 142 16.57 8.68 -7.18
CA ILE A 142 15.20 8.24 -6.84
C ILE A 142 14.55 9.24 -5.89
N LEU A 143 13.38 9.78 -6.27
CA LEU A 143 12.74 10.90 -5.58
C LEU A 143 12.23 10.52 -4.19
N SER A 144 11.54 9.39 -4.07
CA SER A 144 10.93 8.99 -2.81
C SER A 144 10.72 7.48 -2.72
N ARG A 145 10.20 7.03 -1.57
CA ARG A 145 9.80 5.63 -1.38
C ARG A 145 8.65 5.18 -2.28
N ALA A 146 7.84 6.10 -2.79
CA ALA A 146 6.74 5.77 -3.69
C ALA A 146 7.25 5.05 -4.95
N PHE A 147 8.46 5.36 -5.42
CA PHE A 147 9.13 4.63 -6.51
C PHE A 147 9.09 3.11 -6.29
N TYR A 148 9.53 2.65 -5.10
CA TYR A 148 9.63 1.21 -4.82
C TYR A 148 8.27 0.54 -4.67
N LYS A 149 7.25 1.28 -4.21
CA LYS A 149 5.88 0.75 -4.10
C LYS A 149 5.32 0.43 -5.48
N LEU A 150 5.45 1.37 -6.43
CA LEU A 150 5.03 1.11 -7.81
C LEU A 150 5.91 0.05 -8.46
N TRP A 151 7.23 0.08 -8.24
CA TRP A 151 8.17 -0.94 -8.75
C TRP A 151 7.72 -2.37 -8.40
N GLU A 152 7.37 -2.59 -7.13
CA GLU A 152 6.81 -3.86 -6.67
C GLU A 152 5.51 -4.21 -7.39
N ILE A 153 4.57 -3.27 -7.49
CA ILE A 153 3.27 -3.47 -8.13
C ILE A 153 3.42 -3.83 -9.62
N LEU A 154 4.31 -3.14 -10.34
CA LEU A 154 4.63 -3.45 -11.74
C LEU A 154 5.14 -4.90 -11.88
N CYS A 155 6.04 -5.33 -10.98
CA CYS A 155 6.57 -6.70 -10.98
C CYS A 155 5.53 -7.75 -10.56
N TYR A 156 4.73 -7.49 -9.53
CA TYR A 156 3.73 -8.43 -9.02
C TYR A 156 2.68 -8.77 -10.08
N TYR A 157 2.18 -7.74 -10.76
CA TYR A 157 1.02 -7.88 -11.64
C TYR A 157 1.37 -7.88 -13.12
N ASP A 158 2.65 -7.71 -13.47
CA ASP A 158 3.14 -7.73 -14.86
C ASP A 158 2.36 -6.71 -15.72
N LEU A 159 2.36 -5.45 -15.25
CA LEU A 159 1.47 -4.40 -15.76
C LEU A 159 1.95 -3.74 -17.05
N ILE A 160 3.20 -3.96 -17.44
CA ILE A 160 3.82 -3.34 -18.61
C ILE A 160 4.32 -4.45 -19.53
N ASP A 161 3.77 -4.52 -20.73
CA ASP A 161 4.30 -5.37 -21.79
C ASP A 161 5.65 -4.81 -22.29
N THR A 162 6.72 -5.52 -21.94
CA THR A 162 8.10 -5.14 -22.30
C THR A 162 8.40 -5.23 -23.80
N SER A 163 7.54 -5.94 -24.57
CA SER A 163 7.63 -6.01 -26.03
C SER A 163 6.94 -4.84 -26.73
N GLN A 164 6.07 -4.11 -26.03
CA GLN A 164 5.28 -3.02 -26.59
C GLN A 164 6.18 -1.87 -27.08
N THR A 165 5.82 -1.33 -28.25
CA THR A 165 6.33 -0.09 -28.82
C THR A 165 5.37 1.07 -28.57
N ASN A 166 5.89 2.30 -28.48
CA ASN A 166 5.11 3.52 -28.28
C ASN A 166 4.22 3.44 -27.03
N PHE A 167 4.80 3.03 -25.90
CA PHE A 167 4.08 2.91 -24.64
C PHE A 167 3.64 4.29 -24.13
N VAL A 168 2.39 4.40 -23.68
CA VAL A 168 1.84 5.64 -23.13
C VAL A 168 1.40 5.43 -21.69
N SER A 169 1.88 6.27 -20.77
CA SER A 169 1.38 6.31 -19.39
C SER A 169 0.87 7.69 -18.98
N ALA A 170 -0.05 7.72 -18.02
CA ALA A 170 -0.59 8.92 -17.41
C ALA A 170 -0.58 8.81 -15.88
N HIS A 171 -0.13 9.86 -15.21
CA HIS A 171 0.22 9.89 -13.80
C HIS A 171 -0.56 11.01 -13.08
N LEU A 172 -1.52 10.63 -12.25
CA LEU A 172 -2.57 11.50 -11.72
C LEU A 172 -2.30 11.93 -10.28
N ALA A 173 -2.19 13.24 -10.04
CA ALA A 173 -1.90 13.84 -8.73
C ALA A 173 -0.59 13.34 -8.11
N GLU A 174 0.45 13.14 -8.93
CA GLU A 174 1.68 12.45 -8.51
C GLU A 174 2.90 13.36 -8.36
N GLY A 175 2.76 14.67 -8.15
CA GLY A 175 3.91 15.54 -7.88
C GLY A 175 4.69 15.07 -6.64
N PRO A 176 6.04 14.91 -6.70
CA PRO A 176 6.99 15.33 -7.75
C PRO A 176 7.36 14.26 -8.81
N GLY A 177 6.63 13.15 -8.94
CA GLY A 177 6.77 12.21 -10.05
C GLY A 177 7.49 10.90 -9.72
N SER A 178 7.37 10.39 -8.49
CA SER A 178 8.05 9.13 -8.12
C SER A 178 7.53 7.89 -8.86
N PHE A 179 6.23 7.85 -9.16
CA PHE A 179 5.60 6.79 -9.95
C PHE A 179 5.91 6.93 -11.44
N VAL A 180 5.95 8.16 -11.96
CA VAL A 180 6.49 8.50 -13.29
C VAL A 180 7.91 7.95 -13.44
N GLN A 181 8.79 8.26 -12.49
CA GLN A 181 10.18 7.80 -12.46
C GLN A 181 10.26 6.27 -12.45
N ALA A 182 9.48 5.58 -11.61
CA ALA A 182 9.47 4.12 -11.56
C ALA A 182 9.03 3.50 -12.90
N THR A 183 8.02 4.08 -13.56
CA THR A 183 7.53 3.61 -14.85
C THR A 183 8.57 3.77 -15.95
N ILE A 184 9.21 4.96 -16.03
CA ILE A 184 10.26 5.25 -17.01
C ILE A 184 11.47 4.33 -16.80
N VAL A 185 11.96 4.21 -15.57
CA VAL A 185 13.11 3.35 -15.25
C VAL A 185 12.78 1.88 -15.54
N PHE A 186 11.55 1.43 -15.27
CA PHE A 186 11.12 0.07 -15.60
C PHE A 186 11.14 -0.17 -17.11
N ARG A 187 10.60 0.75 -17.90
CA ARG A 187 10.65 0.70 -19.37
C ARG A 187 12.10 0.68 -19.88
N GLN A 188 12.97 1.56 -19.37
CA GLN A 188 14.37 1.65 -19.77
C GLN A 188 15.17 0.37 -19.51
N LEU A 189 14.94 -0.28 -18.37
CA LEU A 189 15.67 -1.48 -18.00
C LEU A 189 15.18 -2.73 -18.72
N TYR A 190 13.89 -2.78 -19.03
CA TYR A 190 13.25 -4.03 -19.41
C TYR A 190 12.68 -4.05 -20.82
N SER A 191 12.63 -2.92 -21.52
CA SER A 191 12.00 -2.80 -22.84
C SER A 191 13.02 -2.36 -23.90
N LYS A 192 12.91 -2.90 -25.12
CA LYS A 192 13.87 -2.64 -26.21
C LYS A 192 13.54 -1.39 -27.03
N ASN A 193 12.25 -1.06 -27.18
CA ASN A 193 11.78 -0.05 -28.12
C ASN A 193 11.09 1.12 -27.40
N ILE A 194 11.86 1.91 -26.66
CA ILE A 194 11.35 2.97 -25.77
C ILE A 194 11.39 4.38 -26.36
N LYS A 195 12.01 4.57 -27.53
CA LYS A 195 12.31 5.89 -28.12
C LYS A 195 11.06 6.78 -28.24
N ASN A 196 9.93 6.18 -28.56
CA ASN A 196 8.65 6.86 -28.82
C ASN A 196 7.65 6.69 -27.66
N ASP A 197 8.08 6.18 -26.51
CA ASP A 197 7.22 6.14 -25.33
C ASP A 197 6.87 7.58 -24.93
N SER A 198 5.64 7.82 -24.48
CA SER A 198 5.15 9.15 -24.06
C SER A 198 4.58 9.06 -22.64
N TYR A 199 5.10 9.87 -21.74
CA TYR A 199 4.71 9.86 -20.33
C TYR A 199 3.99 11.19 -20.04
N HIS A 200 2.83 11.12 -19.41
CA HIS A 200 2.03 12.31 -19.10
C HIS A 200 1.80 12.38 -17.60
N ALA A 201 1.91 13.57 -17.02
CA ALA A 201 1.68 13.76 -15.59
C ALA A 201 0.85 15.02 -15.32
N ILE A 202 0.02 14.96 -14.30
CA ILE A 202 -0.74 16.09 -13.80
C ILE A 202 -0.64 16.15 -12.27
N THR A 203 -0.48 17.34 -11.73
CA THR A 203 -0.43 17.61 -10.30
C THR A 203 -1.00 18.99 -10.03
N ILE A 204 -1.53 19.21 -8.82
CA ILE A 204 -2.06 20.52 -8.44
C ILE A 204 -0.96 21.59 -8.44
N HIS A 205 -1.33 22.81 -8.81
CA HIS A 205 -0.45 23.98 -8.78
C HIS A 205 0.00 24.31 -7.35
N GLY A 206 1.25 24.72 -7.18
CA GLY A 206 1.78 25.14 -5.88
C GLY A 206 1.15 26.45 -5.40
N ASP A 207 0.78 26.54 -4.13
CA ASP A 207 0.22 27.76 -3.52
C ASP A 207 1.31 28.75 -3.01
N LYS A 208 2.50 28.82 -3.65
CA LYS A 208 3.51 29.82 -3.25
C LYS A 208 3.14 31.20 -3.80
N ASN A 209 3.12 32.19 -2.92
CA ASN A 209 2.77 33.60 -3.15
C ASN A 209 3.78 34.38 -4.04
N ASP A 210 4.42 33.76 -5.02
CA ASP A 210 5.27 34.51 -5.94
C ASP A 210 4.47 34.86 -7.20
N GLU A 211 4.18 36.15 -7.35
CA GLU A 211 3.50 36.76 -8.50
C GLU A 211 4.33 36.70 -9.82
N GLN A 212 5.30 35.80 -9.91
CA GLN A 212 6.15 35.61 -11.09
C GLN A 212 6.32 34.13 -11.43
N GLU A 213 5.81 33.77 -12.61
CA GLU A 213 6.16 32.65 -13.49
C GLU A 213 5.96 31.19 -13.02
N GLU A 214 5.22 30.46 -13.86
CA GLU A 214 5.36 29.03 -14.20
C GLU A 214 5.90 28.08 -13.11
N ASP A 215 5.12 27.82 -12.07
CA ASP A 215 5.43 26.78 -11.08
C ASP A 215 5.05 25.39 -11.63
N VAL A 216 5.81 24.88 -12.61
CA VAL A 216 6.08 23.42 -12.62
C VAL A 216 6.79 23.18 -11.30
N PRO A 217 6.39 22.21 -10.45
CA PRO A 217 7.07 22.01 -9.19
C PRO A 217 8.56 21.90 -9.48
N ASN A 218 9.37 22.84 -8.98
CA ASN A 218 10.82 23.00 -9.27
C ASN A 218 11.68 21.77 -8.90
N LYS A 219 11.06 20.61 -8.65
CA LYS A 219 11.64 19.31 -8.30
C LYS A 219 10.92 18.12 -8.96
N PHE A 220 10.08 18.35 -9.96
CA PHE A 220 9.44 17.24 -10.68
C PHE A 220 10.50 16.39 -11.39
N PHE A 221 10.31 15.08 -11.47
CA PHE A 221 11.20 14.22 -12.25
C PHE A 221 11.28 14.70 -13.70
N GLU A 222 12.48 14.79 -14.27
CA GLU A 222 12.67 15.25 -15.65
C GLU A 222 13.01 14.07 -16.57
N HIS A 223 12.37 14.04 -17.74
CA HIS A 223 12.72 13.11 -18.81
C HIS A 223 12.26 13.70 -20.16
N PRO A 224 13.02 13.53 -21.26
CA PRO A 224 12.68 14.17 -22.55
C PRO A 224 11.29 13.80 -23.10
N ASN A 225 10.81 12.60 -22.78
CA ASN A 225 9.50 12.10 -23.22
C ASN A 225 8.38 12.32 -22.19
N LEU A 226 8.67 12.99 -21.08
CA LEU A 226 7.68 13.33 -20.05
C LEU A 226 7.06 14.69 -20.35
N LYS A 227 5.73 14.72 -20.41
CA LYS A 227 4.91 15.92 -20.61
C LYS A 227 4.14 16.17 -19.32
N ILE A 228 4.47 17.26 -18.65
CA ILE A 228 3.78 17.69 -17.44
C ILE A 228 2.68 18.66 -17.88
N HIS A 229 1.44 18.36 -17.49
CA HIS A 229 0.29 19.23 -17.73
C HIS A 229 0.55 20.60 -17.13
N LYS A 230 0.42 21.64 -17.95
CA LYS A 230 0.68 23.01 -17.51
C LYS A 230 -0.46 23.52 -16.62
N THR A 231 -0.12 23.88 -15.40
CA THR A 231 -1.08 24.41 -14.41
C THR A 231 -0.84 25.89 -14.13
N TYR A 232 -1.87 26.54 -13.60
CA TYR A 232 -1.91 27.98 -13.34
C TYR A 232 -2.48 28.25 -11.95
N ASN A 233 -2.15 29.41 -11.37
CA ASN A 233 -2.76 29.82 -10.12
C ASN A 233 -4.30 29.98 -10.24
N LYS A 234 -4.98 29.95 -9.09
CA LYS A 234 -6.44 29.98 -8.99
C LYS A 234 -7.10 31.19 -9.67
N SER A 235 -6.43 32.35 -9.75
CA SER A 235 -6.97 33.55 -10.38
C SER A 235 -7.02 33.41 -11.91
N ILE A 236 -5.91 32.95 -12.50
CA ILE A 236 -5.81 32.68 -13.94
C ILE A 236 -6.70 31.50 -14.32
N SER A 237 -6.72 30.45 -13.51
CA SER A 237 -7.53 29.27 -13.79
C SER A 237 -9.02 29.62 -13.84
N ARG A 238 -9.54 30.41 -12.89
CA ARG A 238 -10.97 30.80 -12.86
C ARG A 238 -11.41 31.71 -14.01
N SER A 239 -10.50 32.45 -14.62
CA SER A 239 -10.80 33.44 -15.67
C SER A 239 -10.62 32.92 -17.11
N SER A 240 -10.30 31.63 -17.28
CA SER A 240 -10.07 31.02 -18.58
C SER A 240 -10.82 29.69 -18.70
N GLU A 241 -11.25 29.31 -19.89
CA GLU A 241 -11.81 27.95 -20.11
C GLU A 241 -10.71 26.91 -20.35
N THR A 242 -9.56 27.32 -20.87
CA THR A 242 -8.48 26.44 -21.34
C THR A 242 -7.29 26.34 -20.38
N LYS A 243 -7.29 27.12 -19.29
CA LYS A 243 -6.27 27.09 -18.24
C LYS A 243 -6.87 26.62 -16.93
N ASP A 244 -6.25 25.67 -16.26
CA ASP A 244 -6.67 25.15 -14.95
C ASP A 244 -5.51 25.08 -13.96
N ASP A 245 -5.81 24.73 -12.70
CA ASP A 245 -4.85 24.66 -11.61
C ASP A 245 -4.38 23.22 -11.30
N GLY A 246 -4.70 22.25 -12.15
CA GLY A 246 -4.37 20.84 -11.90
C GLY A 246 -5.19 20.17 -10.80
N ASP A 247 -6.23 20.83 -10.26
CA ASP A 247 -7.18 20.18 -9.35
C ASP A 247 -8.00 19.12 -10.10
N LEU A 248 -7.64 17.85 -9.95
CA LEU A 248 -8.37 16.72 -10.54
C LEU A 248 -9.82 16.62 -10.07
N THR A 249 -10.18 17.25 -8.94
CA THR A 249 -11.57 17.29 -8.53
C THR A 249 -12.40 18.20 -9.41
N SER A 250 -11.80 19.04 -10.26
CA SER A 250 -12.50 19.89 -11.24
C SER A 250 -12.69 19.17 -12.59
N THR A 251 -13.91 19.18 -13.09
CA THR A 251 -14.29 18.63 -14.39
C THR A 251 -13.53 19.29 -15.53
N LYS A 252 -13.29 20.60 -15.41
CA LYS A 252 -12.54 21.39 -16.39
C LYS A 252 -11.09 20.90 -16.51
N THR A 253 -10.43 20.66 -15.38
CA THR A 253 -9.05 20.13 -15.35
C THR A 253 -8.96 18.80 -16.08
N ILE A 254 -9.89 17.86 -15.78
CA ILE A 254 -9.92 16.55 -16.45
C ILE A 254 -10.15 16.70 -17.96
N LYS A 255 -11.07 17.59 -18.38
CA LYS A 255 -11.36 17.85 -19.80
C LYS A 255 -10.14 18.43 -20.52
N ASN A 256 -9.44 19.39 -19.91
CA ASN A 256 -8.22 19.98 -20.47
C ASN A 256 -7.08 18.96 -20.57
N PHE A 257 -6.84 18.18 -19.51
CA PHE A 257 -5.82 17.14 -19.50
C PHE A 257 -6.08 16.06 -20.55
N LYS A 258 -7.32 15.56 -20.65
CA LYS A 258 -7.74 14.60 -21.69
C LYS A 258 -7.48 15.15 -23.10
N LYS A 259 -7.81 16.42 -23.33
CA LYS A 259 -7.62 17.09 -24.63
C LYS A 259 -6.14 17.24 -24.97
N GLU A 260 -5.29 17.60 -24.01
CA GLU A 260 -3.84 17.71 -24.21
C GLU A 260 -3.20 16.35 -24.52
N LEU A 261 -3.61 15.30 -23.79
CA LEU A 261 -3.13 13.95 -23.97
C LEU A 261 -3.40 13.44 -25.41
N ASN A 262 -4.62 13.63 -25.92
CA ASN A 262 -5.06 13.29 -27.28
C ASN A 262 -4.82 11.83 -27.75
N VAL A 263 -4.46 10.93 -26.83
CA VAL A 263 -4.27 9.49 -27.07
C VAL A 263 -4.81 8.71 -25.89
N LYS A 264 -5.07 7.42 -26.09
CA LYS A 264 -5.40 6.51 -24.98
C LYS A 264 -4.15 5.92 -24.35
N VAL A 265 -4.28 5.58 -23.07
CA VAL A 265 -3.15 5.27 -22.18
C VAL A 265 -3.09 3.78 -21.85
N ASP A 266 -1.89 3.20 -21.91
CA ASP A 266 -1.65 1.80 -21.56
C ASP A 266 -1.62 1.58 -20.03
N LEU A 267 -0.96 2.49 -19.30
CA LEU A 267 -0.90 2.48 -17.83
C LEU A 267 -1.32 3.83 -17.25
N VAL A 268 -2.37 3.83 -16.45
CA VAL A 268 -2.71 4.98 -15.60
C VAL A 268 -2.27 4.69 -14.18
N THR A 269 -1.70 5.67 -13.49
CA THR A 269 -1.47 5.59 -12.05
C THR A 269 -2.04 6.81 -11.35
N GLY A 270 -2.53 6.63 -10.12
CA GLY A 270 -2.97 7.70 -9.24
C GLY A 270 -2.44 7.50 -7.83
N ASP A 271 -1.53 8.37 -7.40
CA ASP A 271 -0.90 8.37 -6.06
C ASP A 271 -1.30 9.61 -5.25
N GLY A 272 -2.44 10.22 -5.60
CA GLY A 272 -2.95 11.44 -4.99
C GLY A 272 -3.16 11.34 -3.47
N GLY A 273 -2.79 12.40 -2.76
CA GLY A 273 -2.95 12.52 -1.31
C GLY A 273 -2.84 13.98 -0.86
N PHE A 274 -3.15 14.21 0.41
CA PHE A 274 -3.12 15.53 1.03
C PHE A 274 -2.17 15.51 2.23
N GLU A 275 -1.90 16.69 2.79
CA GLU A 275 -1.41 16.76 4.17
C GLU A 275 -2.62 16.67 5.10
N TRP A 276 -2.70 15.62 5.91
CA TRP A 276 -3.83 15.38 6.79
C TRP A 276 -3.56 15.88 8.20
N ASN A 277 -4.48 16.65 8.75
CA ASN A 277 -4.47 17.00 10.17
C ASN A 277 -4.85 15.81 11.04
N ASN A 278 -5.76 14.95 10.56
CA ASN A 278 -6.22 13.77 11.27
C ASN A 278 -6.22 12.56 10.33
N GLU A 279 -5.27 11.64 10.54
CA GLU A 279 -5.15 10.46 9.68
C GLU A 279 -6.34 9.50 9.78
N ASN A 280 -7.19 9.61 10.80
CA ASN A 280 -8.36 8.73 11.00
C ASN A 280 -9.53 9.05 10.07
N ILE A 281 -9.53 10.23 9.42
CA ILE A 281 -10.58 10.63 8.47
C ILE A 281 -10.08 10.73 7.02
N GLN A 282 -8.88 10.18 6.75
CA GLN A 282 -8.26 10.16 5.43
C GLN A 282 -9.18 9.60 4.36
N GLU A 283 -9.84 8.47 4.64
CA GLU A 283 -10.75 7.79 3.71
C GLU A 283 -11.87 8.73 3.23
N GLN A 284 -12.47 9.48 4.16
CA GLN A 284 -13.58 10.38 3.88
C GLN A 284 -13.11 11.65 3.17
N GLU A 285 -12.01 12.26 3.64
CA GLU A 285 -11.44 13.48 3.05
C GLU A 285 -10.94 13.25 1.61
N CYS A 286 -10.38 12.07 1.32
CA CYS A 286 -9.87 11.78 -0.02
C CYS A 286 -10.88 11.15 -0.98
N ALA A 287 -12.11 10.86 -0.55
CA ALA A 287 -13.10 10.16 -1.37
C ALA A 287 -13.36 10.86 -2.71
N LEU A 288 -13.49 12.19 -2.72
CA LEU A 288 -13.68 12.95 -3.96
C LEU A 288 -12.46 12.88 -4.88
N LEU A 289 -11.24 13.01 -4.35
CA LEU A 289 -10.00 12.89 -5.14
C LEU A 289 -9.81 11.47 -5.70
N ILE A 290 -10.14 10.43 -4.93
CA ILE A 290 -10.14 9.04 -5.38
C ILE A 290 -11.13 8.88 -6.53
N TYR A 291 -12.36 9.37 -6.36
CA TYR A 291 -13.37 9.34 -7.40
C TYR A 291 -12.89 10.04 -8.68
N SER A 292 -12.32 11.23 -8.56
CA SER A 292 -11.74 11.98 -9.68
C SER A 292 -10.63 11.23 -10.40
N GLN A 293 -9.73 10.55 -9.68
CA GLN A 293 -8.69 9.73 -10.29
C GLN A 293 -9.28 8.52 -11.02
N ILE A 294 -10.32 7.89 -10.47
CA ILE A 294 -11.07 6.81 -11.15
C ILE A 294 -11.66 7.35 -12.45
N ILE A 295 -12.45 8.43 -12.41
CA ILE A 295 -13.08 8.99 -13.60
C ILE A 295 -12.05 9.41 -14.65
N THR A 296 -10.97 10.05 -14.23
CA THR A 296 -9.88 10.44 -15.14
C THR A 296 -9.28 9.21 -15.82
N ALA A 297 -9.00 8.13 -15.07
CA ALA A 297 -8.52 6.88 -15.64
C ALA A 297 -9.51 6.33 -16.68
N LEU A 298 -10.79 6.21 -16.34
CA LEU A 298 -11.84 5.72 -17.25
C LEU A 298 -11.95 6.56 -18.55
N GLN A 299 -11.76 7.87 -18.45
CA GLN A 299 -11.80 8.80 -19.58
C GLN A 299 -10.63 8.62 -20.57
N ILE A 300 -9.45 8.19 -20.10
CA ILE A 300 -8.21 8.15 -20.89
C ILE A 300 -7.65 6.74 -21.13
N GLN A 301 -8.14 5.72 -20.43
CA GLN A 301 -7.62 4.36 -20.53
C GLN A 301 -7.86 3.75 -21.91
N LYS A 302 -6.84 3.09 -22.46
CA LYS A 302 -6.92 2.25 -23.66
C LYS A 302 -7.55 0.90 -23.31
N LYS A 303 -8.29 0.30 -24.26
CA LYS A 303 -8.74 -1.09 -24.13
C LYS A 303 -7.53 -2.01 -23.87
N GLY A 304 -7.65 -2.89 -22.88
CA GLY A 304 -6.57 -3.75 -22.40
C GLY A 304 -5.57 -3.07 -21.45
N GLY A 305 -5.68 -1.76 -21.24
CA GLY A 305 -4.80 -1.01 -20.34
C GLY A 305 -5.05 -1.33 -18.85
N SER A 306 -4.11 -0.91 -18.01
CA SER A 306 -4.12 -1.12 -16.56
C SER A 306 -4.14 0.20 -15.79
N PHE A 307 -4.69 0.15 -14.57
CA PHE A 307 -4.80 1.29 -13.65
C PHE A 307 -4.36 0.91 -12.24
N VAL A 308 -3.45 1.70 -11.64
CA VAL A 308 -3.03 1.56 -10.24
C VAL A 308 -3.48 2.78 -9.45
N LEU A 309 -4.27 2.57 -8.40
CA LEU A 309 -4.86 3.65 -7.61
C LEU A 309 -4.52 3.49 -6.13
N LYS A 310 -3.92 4.51 -5.54
CA LYS A 310 -3.74 4.59 -4.10
C LYS A 310 -5.06 4.74 -3.38
N MET A 311 -5.20 3.99 -2.30
CA MET A 311 -6.29 4.05 -1.34
C MET A 311 -5.72 4.11 0.07
N PHE A 312 -6.56 4.52 1.02
CA PHE A 312 -6.27 4.45 2.45
C PHE A 312 -7.17 3.39 3.10
N GLU A 313 -7.76 3.70 4.26
CA GLU A 313 -8.83 2.91 4.84
C GLU A 313 -10.03 2.79 3.87
N MET A 314 -10.84 1.75 4.05
CA MET A 314 -11.97 1.35 3.18
C MET A 314 -13.07 0.78 4.08
N PHE A 315 -13.35 1.47 5.17
CA PHE A 315 -14.38 1.14 6.15
C PHE A 315 -15.74 1.75 5.80
N THR A 316 -15.84 2.45 4.69
CA THR A 316 -17.05 3.13 4.22
C THR A 316 -17.66 2.46 2.97
N LYS A 317 -18.95 2.74 2.73
CA LYS A 317 -19.71 2.27 1.58
C LYS A 317 -19.13 2.84 0.30
N ILE A 318 -18.77 4.12 0.29
CA ILE A 318 -18.25 4.79 -0.91
C ILE A 318 -16.99 4.10 -1.44
N SER A 319 -16.06 3.67 -0.57
CA SER A 319 -14.90 2.89 -1.01
C SER A 319 -15.28 1.54 -1.65
N CYS A 320 -16.34 0.88 -1.16
CA CYS A 320 -16.85 -0.33 -1.78
C CYS A 320 -17.53 -0.04 -3.14
N LYS A 321 -18.21 1.10 -3.28
CA LYS A 321 -18.79 1.55 -4.56
C LYS A 321 -17.73 1.81 -5.62
N PHE A 322 -16.58 2.38 -5.22
CA PHE A 322 -15.43 2.50 -6.12
C PHE A 322 -14.95 1.14 -6.64
N ILE A 323 -14.92 0.11 -5.80
CA ILE A 323 -14.60 -1.26 -6.25
C ILE A 323 -15.64 -1.80 -7.22
N ILE A 324 -16.94 -1.57 -6.99
CA ILE A 324 -18.01 -1.97 -7.92
C ILE A 324 -17.82 -1.32 -9.29
N ILE A 325 -17.57 0.00 -9.31
CA ILE A 325 -17.27 0.75 -10.54
C ILE A 325 -16.06 0.12 -11.25
N LEU A 326 -14.94 -0.04 -10.54
CA LEU A 326 -13.72 -0.59 -11.14
C LEU A 326 -13.92 -2.04 -11.66
N LYS A 327 -14.66 -2.89 -10.95
CA LYS A 327 -14.98 -4.26 -11.41
C LYS A 327 -15.84 -4.28 -12.67
N TYR A 328 -16.67 -3.25 -12.89
CA TYR A 328 -17.42 -3.11 -14.12
C TYR A 328 -16.50 -2.78 -15.30
N PHE A 329 -15.54 -1.88 -15.11
CA PHE A 329 -14.66 -1.39 -16.17
C PHE A 329 -13.43 -2.24 -16.49
N TYR A 330 -12.95 -3.04 -15.54
CA TYR A 330 -11.72 -3.84 -15.68
C TYR A 330 -11.99 -5.34 -15.47
N GLU A 331 -11.26 -6.20 -16.18
CA GLU A 331 -11.43 -7.65 -16.07
C GLU A 331 -11.08 -8.14 -14.66
N THR A 332 -9.91 -7.76 -14.15
CA THR A 332 -9.46 -8.11 -12.80
C THR A 332 -9.17 -6.86 -11.97
N VAL A 333 -9.52 -6.93 -10.69
CA VAL A 333 -9.27 -5.88 -9.70
C VAL A 333 -8.70 -6.54 -8.45
N HIS A 334 -7.59 -6.00 -7.97
CA HIS A 334 -6.86 -6.52 -6.82
C HIS A 334 -6.64 -5.40 -5.80
N ILE A 335 -6.60 -5.73 -4.52
CA ILE A 335 -6.18 -4.83 -3.45
C ILE A 335 -4.85 -5.34 -2.90
N VAL A 336 -3.82 -4.50 -2.87
CA VAL A 336 -2.46 -4.87 -2.45
C VAL A 336 -1.86 -3.82 -1.52
N LYS A 337 -1.19 -4.27 -0.46
CA LYS A 337 -0.22 -3.49 0.30
C LYS A 337 1.19 -4.01 -0.04
N PRO A 338 1.97 -3.29 -0.86
CA PRO A 338 3.34 -3.70 -1.19
C PRO A 338 4.24 -3.64 0.05
N LEU A 339 5.32 -4.41 0.05
CA LEU A 339 6.27 -4.58 1.15
C LEU A 339 6.91 -3.24 1.56
N THR A 340 7.22 -2.39 0.58
CA THR A 340 7.78 -1.06 0.81
C THR A 340 6.76 0.01 1.21
N SER A 341 5.46 -0.31 1.30
CA SER A 341 4.47 0.53 2.00
C SER A 341 4.50 0.19 3.49
N ARG A 342 4.80 1.19 4.34
CA ARG A 342 5.01 0.96 5.79
C ARG A 342 3.78 0.31 6.42
N ASP A 343 4.01 -0.73 7.21
CA ASP A 343 2.94 -1.43 7.91
C ASP A 343 2.18 -0.54 8.90
N SER A 344 2.80 0.54 9.38
CA SER A 344 2.18 1.53 10.27
C SER A 344 1.21 2.50 9.58
N ASN A 345 1.15 2.54 8.25
CA ASN A 345 0.28 3.45 7.52
C ASN A 345 -0.94 2.72 6.92
N SER A 346 -1.98 3.49 6.62
CA SER A 346 -3.22 2.96 6.03
C SER A 346 -3.14 2.81 4.50
N GLU A 347 -1.99 3.13 3.89
CA GLU A 347 -1.83 3.14 2.44
C GLU A 347 -1.83 1.72 1.87
N ARG A 348 -2.58 1.57 0.79
CA ARG A 348 -2.66 0.38 -0.06
C ARG A 348 -3.04 0.80 -1.48
N TYR A 349 -3.08 -0.14 -2.40
CA TYR A 349 -3.32 0.13 -3.81
C TYR A 349 -4.39 -0.80 -4.37
N ILE A 350 -5.27 -0.25 -5.19
CA ILE A 350 -6.11 -1.03 -6.09
C ILE A 350 -5.37 -1.17 -7.41
N VAL A 351 -5.26 -2.40 -7.91
CA VAL A 351 -4.66 -2.71 -9.21
C VAL A 351 -5.73 -3.27 -10.12
N CYS A 352 -6.05 -2.53 -11.18
CA CYS A 352 -7.03 -2.90 -12.19
C CYS A 352 -6.32 -3.29 -13.48
N LYS A 353 -6.71 -4.41 -14.09
CA LYS A 353 -6.11 -4.91 -15.32
C LYS A 353 -7.14 -5.09 -16.42
N ASN A 354 -6.69 -4.89 -17.65
CA ASN A 354 -7.45 -5.11 -18.87
C ASN A 354 -8.77 -4.33 -18.89
N PHE A 355 -8.68 -3.02 -19.13
CA PHE A 355 -9.87 -2.20 -19.37
C PHE A 355 -10.71 -2.76 -20.52
N LYS A 356 -12.00 -2.98 -20.27
CA LYS A 356 -12.85 -3.81 -21.16
C LYS A 356 -13.29 -3.10 -22.44
N PHE A 357 -13.45 -1.79 -22.39
CA PHE A 357 -14.19 -1.04 -23.40
C PHE A 357 -13.26 -0.33 -24.39
N ASP A 358 -13.67 -0.30 -25.65
CA ASP A 358 -13.05 0.55 -26.67
C ASP A 358 -13.61 1.97 -26.61
N GLU A 359 -13.05 2.88 -27.41
CA GLU A 359 -13.40 4.30 -27.44
C GLU A 359 -14.80 4.59 -27.99
N LYS A 360 -15.36 3.68 -28.80
CA LYS A 360 -16.66 3.89 -29.48
C LYS A 360 -17.83 3.30 -28.68
N HIS A 361 -17.53 2.62 -27.58
CA HIS A 361 -18.54 1.99 -26.75
C HIS A 361 -19.44 3.04 -26.08
N LYS A 362 -20.75 2.78 -26.03
CA LYS A 362 -21.76 3.71 -25.44
C LYS A 362 -21.53 4.02 -23.96
N ILE A 363 -20.70 3.22 -23.30
CA ILE A 363 -20.33 3.45 -21.90
C ILE A 363 -19.64 4.80 -21.67
N HIS A 364 -18.99 5.38 -22.68
CA HIS A 364 -18.37 6.70 -22.53
C HIS A 364 -19.38 7.79 -22.19
N THR A 365 -20.63 7.67 -22.64
CA THR A 365 -21.71 8.58 -22.21
C THR A 365 -22.00 8.45 -20.71
N HIS A 366 -21.96 7.24 -20.16
CA HIS A 366 -22.10 7.02 -18.71
C HIS A 366 -20.90 7.58 -17.93
N ILE A 367 -19.68 7.43 -18.47
CA ILE A 367 -18.48 8.03 -17.86
C ILE A 367 -18.56 9.56 -17.89
N ASP A 368 -19.11 10.16 -18.95
CA ASP A 368 -19.33 11.62 -19.03
C ASP A 368 -20.36 12.10 -18.00
N GLN A 369 -21.46 11.35 -17.79
CA GLN A 369 -22.42 11.66 -16.72
C GLN A 369 -21.79 11.53 -15.32
N MET A 370 -20.93 10.53 -15.11
CA MET A 370 -20.16 10.36 -13.89
C MET A 370 -19.19 11.54 -13.67
N LEU A 371 -18.57 12.03 -14.75
CA LEU A 371 -17.67 13.18 -14.72
C LEU A 371 -18.38 14.46 -14.27
N ASP A 372 -19.62 14.70 -14.71
CA ASP A 372 -20.40 15.88 -14.33
C ASP A 372 -20.74 15.96 -12.82
N ILE A 373 -20.66 14.84 -12.07
CA ILE A 373 -20.79 14.84 -10.60
C ILE A 373 -19.73 15.72 -9.94
N LEU A 374 -18.54 15.82 -10.53
CA LEU A 374 -17.41 16.53 -9.94
C LEU A 374 -17.67 18.01 -9.75
N ASP A 375 -18.58 18.63 -10.52
CA ASP A 375 -18.95 20.04 -10.36
C ASP A 375 -19.96 20.27 -9.22
N LEU A 376 -20.55 19.21 -8.65
CA LEU A 376 -21.50 19.29 -7.52
C LEU A 376 -20.80 19.40 -6.16
N LYS A 377 -19.54 19.85 -6.11
CA LYS A 377 -18.70 19.87 -4.91
C LYS A 377 -19.37 20.64 -3.78
N ASN A 378 -19.83 19.90 -2.76
CA ASN A 378 -20.34 20.50 -1.53
C ASN A 378 -19.46 20.11 -0.34
N ASN A 379 -19.42 18.81 0.00
CA ASN A 379 -18.77 18.29 1.20
C ASN A 379 -18.26 16.84 0.98
N PHE A 380 -18.30 15.99 2.00
CA PHE A 380 -17.85 14.60 1.91
C PHE A 380 -18.76 13.77 1.00
N MET A 381 -18.18 13.11 0.00
CA MET A 381 -18.89 12.13 -0.83
C MET A 381 -19.10 10.84 -0.02
N THR A 382 -20.36 10.46 0.19
CA THR A 382 -20.74 9.32 1.03
C THR A 382 -21.38 8.17 0.26
N ASP A 383 -21.97 8.46 -0.91
CA ASP A 383 -22.45 7.46 -1.86
C ASP A 383 -22.48 8.04 -3.29
N ILE A 384 -22.60 7.17 -4.29
CA ILE A 384 -22.75 7.51 -5.71
C ILE A 384 -23.90 6.73 -6.38
N TYR A 385 -24.20 5.53 -5.90
CA TYR A 385 -25.29 4.70 -6.39
C TYR A 385 -26.07 4.15 -5.19
N PRO A 386 -26.95 4.95 -4.55
CA PRO A 386 -27.73 4.52 -3.39
C PRO A 386 -28.59 3.29 -3.67
N ASP A 387 -29.04 3.14 -4.92
CA ASP A 387 -29.92 2.05 -5.39
C ASP A 387 -29.18 0.72 -5.61
N ILE A 388 -27.84 0.70 -5.50
CA ILE A 388 -27.05 -0.53 -5.56
C ILE A 388 -26.80 -1.01 -4.12
N ASP A 389 -27.24 -2.20 -3.75
CA ASP A 389 -26.78 -2.80 -2.49
C ASP A 389 -25.37 -3.36 -2.62
N LEU A 390 -24.60 -3.34 -1.52
CA LEU A 390 -23.28 -3.96 -1.52
C LEU A 390 -23.42 -5.48 -1.55
N PRO A 391 -22.86 -6.19 -2.54
CA PRO A 391 -22.90 -7.65 -2.56
C PRO A 391 -22.28 -8.23 -1.30
N GLN A 392 -22.91 -9.26 -0.73
CA GLN A 392 -22.39 -9.91 0.47
C GLN A 392 -20.97 -10.44 0.26
N LYS A 393 -20.66 -10.96 -0.94
CA LYS A 393 -19.32 -11.41 -1.31
C LYS A 393 -18.30 -10.28 -1.25
N LEU A 394 -18.62 -9.10 -1.80
CA LEU A 394 -17.77 -7.91 -1.70
C LEU A 394 -17.56 -7.49 -0.24
N ILE A 395 -18.62 -7.46 0.57
CA ILE A 395 -18.52 -7.13 2.00
C ILE A 395 -17.54 -8.07 2.70
N LEU A 396 -17.62 -9.38 2.44
CA LEU A 396 -16.74 -10.38 3.04
C LEU A 396 -15.28 -10.23 2.56
N GLU A 397 -15.08 -9.94 1.28
CA GLU A 397 -13.77 -9.67 0.69
C GLU A 397 -13.12 -8.43 1.31
N ILE A 398 -13.86 -7.32 1.44
CA ILE A 398 -13.37 -6.07 2.05
C ILE A 398 -13.15 -6.23 3.55
N LEU A 399 -14.09 -6.85 4.27
CA LEU A 399 -13.98 -7.15 5.69
C LEU A 399 -12.68 -7.92 6.00
N THR A 400 -12.39 -8.97 5.24
CA THR A 400 -11.27 -9.86 5.52
C THR A 400 -9.92 -9.12 5.38
N ILE A 401 -9.78 -8.21 4.41
CA ILE A 401 -8.50 -7.54 4.11
C ILE A 401 -8.33 -6.35 5.03
N ASN A 402 -9.43 -5.66 5.33
CA ASN A 402 -9.44 -4.60 6.32
C ASN A 402 -9.03 -5.13 7.69
N LEU A 403 -9.51 -6.31 8.11
CA LEU A 403 -9.08 -6.91 9.37
C LEU A 403 -7.59 -7.26 9.39
N ASP A 404 -7.04 -7.80 8.31
CA ASP A 404 -5.61 -8.11 8.26
C ASP A 404 -4.75 -6.85 8.31
N LEU A 405 -5.10 -5.85 7.50
CA LEU A 405 -4.36 -4.60 7.41
C LEU A 405 -4.49 -3.77 8.69
N SER A 406 -5.68 -3.65 9.27
CA SER A 406 -5.88 -2.88 10.50
C SER A 406 -5.18 -3.53 11.69
N ASN A 407 -5.19 -4.87 11.78
CA ASN A 407 -4.46 -5.57 12.85
C ASN A 407 -2.94 -5.45 12.69
N LEU A 408 -2.43 -5.55 11.46
CA LEU A 408 -1.01 -5.33 11.19
C LEU A 408 -0.60 -3.91 11.56
N GLN A 409 -1.38 -2.91 11.11
CA GLN A 409 -1.15 -1.50 11.41
C GLN A 409 -1.18 -1.22 12.91
N PHE A 410 -2.21 -1.72 13.60
CA PHE A 410 -2.34 -1.60 15.05
C PHE A 410 -1.13 -2.19 15.77
N SER A 411 -0.72 -3.42 15.39
CA SER A 411 0.41 -4.10 16.02
C SER A 411 1.71 -3.34 15.82
N VAL A 412 1.98 -2.83 14.61
CA VAL A 412 3.23 -2.13 14.30
C VAL A 412 3.29 -0.75 14.96
N ILE A 413 2.17 -0.01 14.97
CA ILE A 413 2.11 1.28 15.68
C ILE A 413 2.42 1.10 17.17
N ASN A 414 1.79 0.13 17.83
CA ASN A 414 2.04 -0.09 19.27
C ASN A 414 3.47 -0.55 19.53
N LYS A 415 4.06 -1.38 18.65
CA LYS A 415 5.48 -1.77 18.73
C LYS A 415 6.43 -0.59 18.57
N MET A 416 6.09 0.38 17.70
CA MET A 416 6.84 1.63 17.58
C MET A 416 6.74 2.49 18.84
N ILE A 417 5.55 2.59 19.43
CA ILE A 417 5.35 3.34 20.68
C ILE A 417 6.14 2.69 21.82
N GLU A 418 6.05 1.37 22.00
CA GLU A 418 6.83 0.62 23.00
C GLU A 418 8.34 0.86 22.82
N TYR A 419 8.81 0.87 21.57
CA TYR A 419 10.22 1.14 21.28
C TYR A 419 10.64 2.57 21.66
N ILE A 420 9.79 3.57 21.40
CA ILE A 420 10.01 4.96 21.83
C ILE A 420 10.07 5.05 23.36
N GLU A 421 9.08 4.47 24.04
CA GLU A 421 9.00 4.51 25.50
C GLU A 421 10.17 3.78 26.17
N GLY A 422 10.59 2.65 25.59
CA GLY A 422 11.73 1.87 26.06
C GLY A 422 13.08 2.59 25.97
N SER A 423 13.20 3.62 25.12
CA SER A 423 14.41 4.45 24.94
C SER A 423 15.71 3.68 24.59
N ASP A 424 15.60 2.43 24.16
CA ASP A 424 16.72 1.59 23.74
C ASP A 424 17.08 1.85 22.26
N TYR A 425 17.56 3.06 21.98
CA TYR A 425 17.78 3.51 20.60
C TYR A 425 19.09 3.03 19.97
N TYR A 426 19.96 2.41 20.75
CA TYR A 426 21.30 1.98 20.32
C TYR A 426 21.76 0.66 20.96
N GLY A 427 20.96 0.02 21.82
CA GLY A 427 21.27 -1.27 22.42
C GLY A 427 20.66 -2.44 21.65
N ASP A 428 20.40 -3.54 22.36
CA ASP A 428 20.06 -4.83 21.75
C ASP A 428 18.79 -4.75 20.92
N LYS A 429 17.73 -4.06 21.39
CA LYS A 429 16.48 -3.94 20.62
C LYS A 429 16.70 -3.22 19.29
N TYR A 430 17.50 -2.15 19.28
CA TYR A 430 17.83 -1.43 18.04
C TYR A 430 18.58 -2.34 17.07
N ASN A 431 19.59 -3.07 17.56
CA ASN A 431 20.38 -3.97 16.72
C ASN A 431 19.53 -5.12 16.16
N ASP A 432 18.62 -5.71 16.95
CA ASP A 432 17.68 -6.73 16.48
C ASP A 432 16.79 -6.22 15.32
N PHE A 433 16.24 -5.01 15.46
CA PHE A 433 15.44 -4.39 14.41
C PHE A 433 16.27 -4.05 13.17
N ARG A 434 17.48 -3.51 13.36
CA ARG A 434 18.38 -3.17 12.27
C ARG A 434 18.82 -4.42 11.50
N ASP A 435 19.19 -5.49 12.19
CA ASP A 435 19.59 -6.76 11.57
C ASP A 435 18.43 -7.38 10.81
N ARG A 436 17.21 -7.23 11.33
CA ARG A 436 16.00 -7.57 10.59
C ARG A 436 15.86 -6.73 9.31
N GLN A 437 16.06 -5.42 9.35
CA GLN A 437 16.01 -4.57 8.15
C GLN A 437 17.06 -4.97 7.10
N ILE A 438 18.26 -5.38 7.53
CA ILE A 438 19.30 -5.91 6.65
C ILE A 438 18.81 -7.18 5.95
N ARG A 439 18.34 -8.18 6.71
CA ARG A 439 17.81 -9.44 6.14
C ARG A 439 16.66 -9.21 5.16
N LEU A 440 15.75 -8.28 5.48
CA LEU A 440 14.60 -7.96 4.63
C LEU A 440 15.00 -7.16 3.39
N THR A 441 16.01 -6.28 3.50
CA THR A 441 16.61 -5.60 2.36
C THR A 441 17.21 -6.62 1.38
N ASP A 442 18.01 -7.56 1.87
CA ASP A 442 18.65 -8.57 1.02
C ASP A 442 17.60 -9.44 0.31
N TYR A 443 16.55 -9.82 1.05
CA TYR A 443 15.39 -10.49 0.47
C TYR A 443 14.75 -9.65 -0.64
N TRP A 444 14.41 -8.39 -0.36
CA TRP A 444 13.76 -7.51 -1.33
C TRP A 444 14.60 -7.35 -2.61
N VAL A 445 15.90 -7.11 -2.45
CA VAL A 445 16.85 -6.97 -3.57
C VAL A 445 16.91 -8.25 -4.41
N SER A 446 16.90 -9.43 -3.77
CA SER A 446 16.93 -10.72 -4.48
C SER A 446 15.68 -10.96 -5.33
N ILE A 447 14.55 -10.34 -4.98
CA ILE A 447 13.28 -10.48 -5.70
C ILE A 447 13.12 -9.40 -6.78
N PHE A 448 13.43 -8.14 -6.48
CA PHE A 448 13.06 -7.00 -7.33
C PHE A 448 14.22 -6.37 -8.11
N MET A 449 15.47 -6.75 -7.81
CA MET A 449 16.68 -6.12 -8.37
C MET A 449 17.69 -7.14 -8.95
N SER A 450 17.24 -8.37 -9.22
CA SER A 450 17.98 -9.42 -9.94
C SER A 450 17.78 -9.29 -11.47
N GLU A 451 18.09 -10.33 -12.24
CA GLU A 451 17.89 -10.34 -13.70
C GLU A 451 16.40 -10.17 -14.07
N GLN A 452 16.13 -9.42 -15.15
CA GLN A 452 14.79 -8.99 -15.58
C GLN A 452 13.70 -10.08 -15.46
N ASN A 453 13.87 -11.19 -16.17
CA ASN A 453 12.85 -12.25 -16.24
C ASN A 453 12.65 -12.92 -14.88
N LYS A 454 13.75 -13.07 -14.13
CA LYS A 454 13.73 -13.69 -12.81
C LYS A 454 13.00 -12.82 -11.78
N ASN A 455 13.13 -11.49 -11.86
CA ASN A 455 12.43 -10.57 -10.96
C ASN A 455 10.91 -10.69 -11.08
N ILE A 456 10.43 -10.57 -12.31
CA ILE A 456 8.99 -10.58 -12.60
C ILE A 456 8.40 -11.94 -12.23
N GLU A 457 9.05 -13.05 -12.56
CA GLU A 457 8.58 -14.39 -12.18
C GLU A 457 8.54 -14.61 -10.66
N ASN A 458 9.56 -14.16 -9.93
CA ASN A 458 9.61 -14.32 -8.48
C ASN A 458 8.54 -13.45 -7.79
N ALA A 459 8.37 -12.21 -8.23
CA ALA A 459 7.32 -11.32 -7.75
C ALA A 459 5.92 -11.92 -8.00
N LYS A 460 5.66 -12.44 -9.21
CA LYS A 460 4.40 -13.12 -9.56
C LYS A 460 4.13 -14.35 -8.69
N LYS A 461 5.16 -15.14 -8.35
CA LYS A 461 5.02 -16.27 -7.42
C LYS A 461 4.63 -15.81 -6.02
N ILE A 462 5.27 -14.75 -5.51
CA ILE A 462 5.00 -14.21 -4.18
C ILE A 462 3.57 -13.65 -4.08
N ILE A 463 3.11 -12.89 -5.08
CA ILE A 463 1.74 -12.34 -5.07
C ILE A 463 0.69 -13.46 -5.19
N ALA A 464 0.94 -14.50 -6.00
CA ALA A 464 0.04 -15.64 -6.13
C ALA A 464 -0.08 -16.44 -4.83
N ILE A 465 1.02 -16.59 -4.08
CA ILE A 465 1.00 -17.18 -2.73
C ILE A 465 0.14 -16.33 -1.80
N SER A 466 0.30 -15.01 -1.82
CA SER A 466 -0.50 -14.08 -1.01
C SER A 466 -1.99 -14.22 -1.30
N GLU A 467 -2.40 -14.16 -2.58
CA GLU A 467 -3.80 -14.28 -2.97
C GLU A 467 -4.39 -15.64 -2.58
N LYS A 468 -3.62 -16.74 -2.72
CA LYS A 468 -4.05 -18.08 -2.26
C LYS A 468 -4.23 -18.14 -0.74
N MET A 469 -3.30 -17.56 0.03
CA MET A 469 -3.44 -17.47 1.49
C MET A 469 -4.70 -16.68 1.87
N TYR A 470 -4.98 -15.62 1.12
CA TYR A 470 -6.11 -14.76 1.35
C TYR A 470 -7.45 -15.44 1.00
N SER A 471 -7.55 -16.15 -0.13
CA SER A 471 -8.73 -16.95 -0.47
C SER A 471 -9.07 -17.98 0.62
N ASN A 472 -8.05 -18.69 1.15
CA ASN A 472 -8.24 -19.63 2.26
C ASN A 472 -8.73 -18.93 3.54
N LYS A 473 -8.32 -17.68 3.78
CA LYS A 473 -8.76 -16.89 4.93
C LYS A 473 -10.21 -16.42 4.74
N LEU A 474 -10.55 -15.95 3.55
CA LEU A 474 -11.92 -15.56 3.18
C LEU A 474 -12.91 -16.72 3.39
N GLU A 475 -12.55 -17.94 2.99
CA GLU A 475 -13.38 -19.12 3.25
C GLU A 475 -13.62 -19.37 4.74
N LYS A 476 -12.58 -19.21 5.57
CA LYS A 476 -12.69 -19.36 7.03
C LYS A 476 -13.56 -18.26 7.64
N THR A 477 -13.38 -17.00 7.21
CA THR A 477 -14.20 -15.86 7.65
C THR A 477 -15.67 -16.06 7.27
N SER A 478 -15.92 -16.49 6.02
CA SER A 478 -17.27 -16.79 5.53
C SER A 478 -17.94 -17.89 6.38
N LYS A 479 -17.27 -19.04 6.56
CA LYS A 479 -17.77 -20.13 7.43
C LYS A 479 -18.06 -19.68 8.85
N PHE A 480 -17.20 -18.84 9.42
CA PHE A 480 -17.40 -18.31 10.78
C PHE A 480 -18.65 -17.42 10.88
N ILE A 481 -18.88 -16.56 9.89
CA ILE A 481 -20.02 -15.63 9.88
C ILE A 481 -21.32 -16.39 9.67
N THR A 482 -21.36 -17.31 8.70
CA THR A 482 -22.55 -18.13 8.42
C THR A 482 -22.94 -18.99 9.62
N SER A 483 -21.98 -19.45 10.42
CA SER A 483 -22.24 -20.29 11.60
C SER A 483 -22.69 -19.53 12.85
N ASN A 484 -22.61 -18.20 12.90
CA ASN A 484 -22.73 -17.47 14.17
C ASN A 484 -23.71 -16.27 14.23
N ASN A 485 -24.49 -15.92 13.20
CA ASN A 485 -25.36 -14.72 13.19
C ASN A 485 -24.61 -13.37 13.41
N LEU A 486 -25.24 -12.26 13.01
CA LEU A 486 -24.64 -10.89 13.00
C LEU A 486 -24.13 -10.39 14.36
N ILE A 487 -24.73 -10.79 15.49
CA ILE A 487 -24.28 -10.41 16.84
C ILE A 487 -22.84 -10.91 17.10
N ASN A 488 -22.45 -12.04 16.51
CA ASN A 488 -21.12 -12.60 16.66
C ASN A 488 -20.09 -12.03 15.67
N LEU A 489 -20.49 -11.23 14.66
CA LEU A 489 -19.53 -10.52 13.81
C LEU A 489 -18.79 -9.44 14.63
N LYS A 490 -19.52 -8.68 15.47
CA LYS A 490 -18.89 -7.75 16.42
C LYS A 490 -17.96 -8.49 17.38
N LYS A 491 -18.41 -9.64 17.92
CA LYS A 491 -17.60 -10.49 18.80
C LYS A 491 -16.36 -11.05 18.09
N TYR A 492 -16.45 -11.44 16.82
CA TYR A 492 -15.32 -11.91 16.03
C TYR A 492 -14.28 -10.83 15.78
N ILE A 493 -14.72 -9.62 15.42
CA ILE A 493 -13.86 -8.46 15.23
C ILE A 493 -13.13 -8.15 16.55
N LEU A 494 -13.87 -8.11 17.67
CA LEU A 494 -13.30 -7.91 19.00
C LEU A 494 -12.30 -9.02 19.36
N LEU A 495 -12.66 -10.30 19.18
CA LEU A 495 -11.78 -11.43 19.44
C LEU A 495 -10.49 -11.38 18.62
N LYS A 496 -10.56 -11.01 17.34
CA LYS A 496 -9.38 -10.84 16.49
C LYS A 496 -8.49 -9.69 16.95
N SER A 497 -9.09 -8.59 17.41
CA SER A 497 -8.34 -7.47 18.00
C SER A 497 -7.75 -7.83 19.38
N GLU A 498 -8.45 -8.63 20.19
CA GLU A 498 -8.06 -9.03 21.54
C GLU A 498 -7.01 -10.15 21.56
N THR A 499 -7.02 -11.05 20.58
CA THR A 499 -5.98 -12.08 20.48
C THR A 499 -4.58 -11.47 20.27
N ASN A 500 -4.50 -10.26 19.71
CA ASN A 500 -3.24 -9.54 19.57
C ASN A 500 -2.86 -8.71 20.82
N THR A 501 -3.83 -8.31 21.66
CA THR A 501 -3.52 -7.65 22.94
C THR A 501 -3.04 -8.65 24.01
N LYS A 502 -3.59 -9.86 24.06
CA LYS A 502 -3.15 -10.88 25.05
C LYS A 502 -1.73 -11.43 24.82
N VAL A 503 -1.21 -11.34 23.59
CA VAL A 503 0.19 -11.68 23.28
C VAL A 503 1.16 -10.63 23.84
N LEU A 504 0.70 -9.40 24.08
CA LEU A 504 1.48 -8.33 24.72
C LEU A 504 1.41 -8.43 26.25
N ASP A 505 0.25 -8.78 26.83
CA ASP A 505 0.09 -8.88 28.29
C ASP A 505 0.83 -10.09 28.92
N THR A 506 1.12 -11.14 28.14
CA THR A 506 1.77 -12.35 28.69
C THR A 506 3.29 -12.23 28.91
N LYS A 507 3.91 -11.09 28.61
CA LYS A 507 5.33 -10.80 28.93
C LYS A 507 5.54 -9.88 30.14
N VAL A 508 4.49 -9.53 30.87
CA VAL A 508 4.61 -8.83 32.18
C VAL A 508 4.21 -9.80 33.29
N SER A 509 5.03 -10.81 33.55
CA SER A 509 4.98 -11.51 34.83
C SER A 509 5.77 -10.68 35.84
N ASP A 510 5.05 -10.04 36.76
CA ASP A 510 5.55 -9.32 37.93
C ASP A 510 6.71 -10.05 38.64
N LYS A 511 7.95 -9.61 38.41
CA LYS A 511 8.99 -9.67 39.44
C LYS A 511 9.00 -8.33 40.16
N LYS A 512 8.21 -8.23 41.22
CA LYS A 512 8.32 -7.18 42.23
C LYS A 512 9.73 -7.20 42.82
N ILE A 513 10.63 -6.39 42.28
CA ILE A 513 11.87 -6.02 42.96
C ILE A 513 11.50 -4.90 43.93
N LEU A 514 11.35 -5.25 45.21
CA LEU A 514 11.22 -4.28 46.29
C LEU A 514 12.49 -3.40 46.37
N PRO A 515 12.38 -2.07 46.47
CA PRO A 515 13.53 -1.20 46.56
C PRO A 515 14.23 -1.35 47.91
N LYS A 516 15.54 -1.63 47.89
CA LYS A 516 16.40 -1.56 49.09
C LYS A 516 16.47 -0.11 49.57
N LYS A 517 16.17 0.12 50.86
CA LYS A 517 16.31 1.41 51.55
C LYS A 517 17.75 1.96 51.44
N PRO A 518 17.94 3.28 51.28
CA PRO A 518 19.27 3.88 51.26
C PRO A 518 19.90 3.84 52.67
N ARG A 519 21.15 3.38 52.75
CA ARG A 519 21.98 3.50 53.97
C ARG A 519 22.33 4.97 54.17
N LYS A 520 21.94 5.53 55.32
CA LYS A 520 22.42 6.81 55.83
C LYS A 520 23.92 6.68 56.16
N THR A 521 24.78 7.41 55.45
CA THR A 521 26.10 7.79 55.95
C THR A 521 25.93 8.94 56.94
N LYS A 522 26.45 8.76 58.17
CA LYS A 522 26.62 9.82 59.15
C LYS A 522 28.00 10.44 58.96
N LEU A 523 28.01 11.77 58.94
CA LEU A 523 29.11 12.74 59.14
C LEU A 523 30.41 12.53 58.36
#